data_AF-A0A1B6ERF4-F1
#
_entry.id   AF-A0A1B6ERF4-F1
#
_cell.length_a   1.000
_cell.length_b   1.000
_cell.length_c   1.000
_cell.angle_alpha   90.00
_cell.angle_beta   90.00
_cell.angle_gamma   90.00
#
_symmetry.space_group_name_H-M   'P 1'
#
loop_
_entity.id
_entity.type
_entity.pdbx_description
1 polymer ?
#
loop_
_entity_poly.entity_id
_entity_poly.type
_entity_poly.pdbx_seq_one_letter_code
_entity_poly.pdbx_strand_id
1 'polypeptide(L)'
;PKTRKETPHGPRSVSSSWFTPQLVNMRGFLLLLYDKWKSTENLDDKNRFKNFKKMYSLEIFRAKKGANDKFIMNANNKCKAAWKIIKNESGLEKPKPIIPIAPDKLNNYFVNVSNTIQSEDSSLDLSNISYSDLLHNFDKPIPESDFIWKPVDIELVRSVVS
;
A
#
# COMPACT_ATOMS: atom_id res chain seq x y z
N PRO A 1 30.78 26.95 -0.59
CA PRO A 1 29.66 27.27 0.34
C PRO A 1 28.29 27.08 -0.37
N LYS A 2 27.66 25.92 -0.20
CA LYS A 2 26.34 25.60 -0.77
C LYS A 2 25.29 25.75 0.32
N THR A 3 24.45 26.78 0.22
CA THR A 3 23.32 27.00 1.13
C THR A 3 22.21 26.00 0.86
N ARG A 4 21.96 25.12 1.84
CA ARG A 4 20.87 24.15 1.86
C ARG A 4 19.54 24.90 1.96
N LYS A 5 18.70 24.79 0.93
CA LYS A 5 17.31 25.26 1.00
C LYS A 5 16.55 24.38 1.99
N GLU A 6 16.15 24.95 3.11
CA GLU A 6 15.20 24.34 4.02
C GLU A 6 13.85 24.22 3.32
N THR A 7 13.38 22.99 3.16
CA THR A 7 12.01 22.73 2.71
C THR A 7 11.07 23.00 3.89
N PRO A 8 9.95 23.72 3.69
CA PRO A 8 8.98 23.92 4.75
C PRO A 8 8.37 22.57 5.11
N HIS A 9 8.61 22.11 6.35
CA HIS A 9 7.85 21.03 6.93
C HIS A 9 6.36 21.37 6.83
N GLY A 10 5.62 20.53 6.09
CA GLY A 10 4.18 20.67 5.90
C GLY A 10 3.43 20.71 7.25
N PRO A 11 2.20 21.25 7.25
CA PRO A 11 1.45 21.45 8.48
C PRO A 11 1.29 20.13 9.23
N ARG A 12 1.68 20.21 10.51
CA ARG A 12 1.60 19.20 11.55
C ARG A 12 0.21 18.56 11.58
N SER A 13 0.18 17.31 12.03
CA SER A 13 -1.00 16.45 12.10
C SER A 13 -2.25 17.23 12.53
N VAL A 14 -3.27 17.20 11.69
CA VAL A 14 -4.61 17.65 12.03
C VAL A 14 -5.06 16.75 13.18
N SER A 15 -5.03 17.27 14.41
CA SER A 15 -5.71 16.67 15.55
C SER A 15 -7.12 16.30 15.09
N SER A 16 -7.49 15.03 15.20
CA SER A 16 -8.72 14.45 14.61
C SER A 16 -9.95 15.33 14.89
N SER A 17 -10.29 16.22 13.94
CA SER A 17 -11.33 17.24 14.10
C SER A 17 -12.74 16.65 14.17
N TRP A 18 -12.85 15.35 13.91
CA TRP A 18 -14.10 14.61 13.92
C TRP A 18 -14.56 14.22 15.34
N PHE A 19 -13.68 14.21 16.34
CA PHE A 19 -14.03 13.79 17.70
C PHE A 19 -14.59 14.97 18.51
N THR A 20 -15.91 15.09 18.53
CA THR A 20 -16.62 16.23 19.12
C THR A 20 -16.78 16.13 20.65
N PRO A 21 -17.02 17.26 21.36
CA PRO A 21 -17.35 17.23 22.80
C PRO A 21 -18.57 16.37 23.13
N GLN A 22 -19.53 16.27 22.20
CA GLN A 22 -20.69 15.40 22.35
C GLN A 22 -20.29 13.91 22.40
N LEU A 23 -19.34 13.47 21.57
CA LEU A 23 -18.81 12.11 21.61
C LEU A 23 -18.04 11.82 22.91
N VAL A 24 -17.36 12.82 23.47
CA VAL A 24 -16.73 12.72 24.80
C VAL A 24 -17.79 12.42 25.87
N ASN A 25 -18.88 13.18 25.87
CA ASN A 25 -19.98 12.96 26.82
C ASN A 25 -20.61 11.58 26.63
N MET A 26 -20.88 11.17 25.38
CA MET A 26 -21.41 9.82 25.10
C MET A 26 -20.46 8.73 25.59
N ARG A 27 -19.14 8.90 25.44
CA ARG A 27 -18.17 7.95 26.01
C ARG A 27 -18.28 7.87 27.52
N GLY A 28 -18.43 9.01 28.21
CA GLY A 28 -18.66 9.05 29.66
C GLY A 28 -19.93 8.28 30.07
N PHE A 29 -21.05 8.55 29.40
CA PHE A 29 -22.30 7.82 29.66
C PHE A 29 -22.18 6.32 29.36
N LEU A 30 -21.45 5.93 28.33
CA LEU A 30 -21.22 4.52 28.00
C LEU A 30 -20.46 3.80 29.12
N LEU A 31 -19.44 4.43 29.70
CA LEU A 31 -18.70 3.90 30.84
C LEU A 31 -19.60 3.79 32.07
N LEU A 32 -20.37 4.82 32.39
CA LEU A 32 -21.32 4.78 33.51
C LEU A 32 -22.36 3.66 33.36
N LEU A 33 -22.88 3.45 32.15
CA LEU A 33 -23.82 2.34 31.87
C LEU A 33 -23.16 0.97 31.98
N TYR A 34 -21.88 0.87 31.58
CA TYR A 34 -21.11 -0.35 31.73
C TYR A 34 -20.88 -0.68 33.21
N ASP A 35 -20.43 0.30 33.99
CA ASP A 35 -20.18 0.15 35.43
C ASP A 35 -21.47 -0.23 36.15
N LYS A 36 -22.58 0.46 35.84
CA LYS A 36 -23.89 0.13 36.38
C LYS A 36 -24.30 -1.32 36.09
N TRP A 37 -24.27 -1.74 34.82
CA TRP A 37 -24.59 -3.12 34.46
C TRP A 37 -23.66 -4.12 35.15
N LYS A 38 -22.36 -3.80 35.26
CA LYS A 38 -21.39 -4.67 35.90
C LYS A 38 -21.63 -4.81 37.41
N SER A 39 -22.17 -3.78 38.05
CA SER A 39 -22.54 -3.80 39.47
C SER A 39 -23.90 -4.44 39.77
N THR A 40 -24.92 -4.26 38.92
CA THR A 40 -26.27 -4.81 39.16
C THR A 40 -26.48 -6.21 38.58
N GLU A 41 -25.67 -6.63 37.59
CA GLU A 41 -25.85 -7.85 36.78
C GLU A 41 -27.27 -8.02 36.18
N ASN A 42 -28.03 -6.93 36.11
CA ASN A 42 -29.40 -6.94 35.61
C ASN A 42 -29.42 -6.98 34.07
N LEU A 43 -30.31 -7.81 33.52
CA LEU A 43 -30.53 -7.95 32.09
C LEU A 43 -31.00 -6.64 31.43
N ASP A 44 -31.79 -5.82 32.12
CA ASP A 44 -32.28 -4.55 31.60
C ASP A 44 -31.15 -3.52 31.47
N ASP A 45 -30.26 -3.45 32.46
CA ASP A 45 -29.09 -2.57 32.41
C ASP A 45 -28.12 -3.03 31.32
N LYS A 46 -27.97 -4.35 31.11
CA LYS A 46 -27.22 -4.92 29.97
C LYS A 46 -27.79 -4.48 28.62
N ASN A 47 -29.12 -4.53 28.48
CA ASN A 47 -29.80 -4.14 27.24
C ASN A 47 -29.66 -2.64 26.98
N ARG A 48 -29.79 -1.80 28.02
CA ARG A 48 -29.54 -0.35 27.95
C ARG A 48 -28.11 -0.05 27.50
N PHE A 49 -27.11 -0.69 28.12
CA PHE A 49 -25.72 -0.55 27.71
C PHE A 49 -25.51 -0.96 26.24
N LYS A 50 -26.04 -2.11 25.82
CA LYS A 50 -25.91 -2.58 24.42
C LYS A 50 -26.54 -1.62 23.43
N ASN A 51 -27.73 -1.11 23.73
CA ASN A 51 -28.43 -0.16 22.86
C ASN A 51 -27.68 1.17 22.78
N PHE A 52 -27.20 1.68 23.92
CA PHE A 52 -26.42 2.91 23.95
C PHE A 52 -25.07 2.75 23.24
N LYS A 53 -24.40 1.59 23.37
CA LYS A 53 -23.19 1.25 22.61
C LYS A 53 -23.42 1.33 21.10
N LYS A 54 -24.56 0.80 20.60
CA LYS A 54 -24.93 0.90 19.19
C LYS A 54 -25.10 2.36 18.75
N MET A 55 -25.80 3.17 19.56
CA MET A 55 -25.98 4.59 19.30
C MET A 55 -24.64 5.34 19.26
N TYR A 56 -23.75 5.08 20.22
CA TYR A 56 -22.42 5.67 20.25
C TYR A 56 -21.58 5.30 19.02
N SER A 57 -21.57 4.03 18.62
CA SER A 57 -20.88 3.59 17.41
C SER A 57 -21.43 4.27 16.14
N LEU A 58 -22.75 4.42 16.04
CA LEU A 58 -23.40 5.11 14.93
C LEU A 58 -22.99 6.59 14.89
N GLU A 59 -22.93 7.24 16.04
CA GLU A 59 -22.57 8.65 16.12
C GLU A 59 -21.08 8.88 15.80
N ILE A 60 -20.19 7.98 16.21
CA ILE A 60 -18.79 7.97 15.75
C ILE A 60 -18.74 7.88 14.22
N PHE A 61 -19.49 6.95 13.63
CA PHE A 61 -19.52 6.78 12.18
C PHE A 61 -19.98 8.06 11.47
N ARG A 62 -21.06 8.68 11.96
CA ARG A 62 -21.57 9.96 11.43
C ARG A 62 -20.55 11.09 11.55
N ALA A 63 -19.89 11.21 12.69
CA ALA A 63 -18.90 12.25 12.92
C ALA A 63 -17.68 12.09 12.00
N LYS A 64 -17.16 10.87 11.85
CA LYS A 64 -16.08 10.55 10.90
C LYS A 64 -16.49 10.87 9.47
N LYS A 65 -17.66 10.40 9.05
CA LYS A 65 -18.21 10.67 7.71
C LYS A 65 -18.33 12.18 7.47
N GLY A 66 -18.96 12.91 8.37
CA GLY A 66 -19.15 14.35 8.24
C GLY A 66 -17.82 15.13 8.20
N ALA A 67 -16.80 14.71 8.94
CA ALA A 67 -15.48 15.33 8.88
C ALA A 67 -14.78 15.04 7.54
N ASN A 68 -14.87 13.82 7.04
CA ASN A 68 -14.33 13.44 5.72
C ASN A 68 -15.05 14.19 4.60
N ASP A 69 -16.39 14.30 4.65
CA ASP A 69 -17.19 15.06 3.68
C ASP A 69 -16.77 16.54 3.67
N LYS A 70 -16.66 17.17 4.84
CA LYS A 70 -16.16 18.55 4.96
C LYS A 70 -14.74 18.71 4.41
N PHE A 71 -13.86 17.76 4.70
CA PHE A 71 -12.49 17.77 4.20
C PHE A 71 -12.43 17.69 2.67
N ILE A 72 -13.24 16.83 2.05
CA ILE A 72 -13.31 16.69 0.59
C ILE A 72 -13.92 17.95 -0.03
N MET A 73 -15.02 18.48 0.52
CA MET A 73 -15.71 19.64 -0.05
C MET A 73 -14.86 20.91 0.00
N ASN A 74 -14.07 21.10 1.05
CA ASN A 74 -13.21 22.26 1.22
C ASN A 74 -11.85 22.14 0.49
N ALA A 75 -11.57 21.00 -0.17
CA ALA A 75 -10.30 20.78 -0.85
C ALA A 75 -10.30 21.35 -2.27
N ASN A 76 -9.21 22.03 -2.64
CA ASN A 76 -8.97 22.51 -4.01
C ASN A 76 -9.01 21.38 -5.05
N ASN A 77 -8.56 20.18 -4.67
CA ASN A 77 -8.66 18.97 -5.48
C ASN A 77 -9.36 17.86 -4.69
N LYS A 78 -10.65 17.68 -4.97
CA LYS A 78 -11.54 16.74 -4.29
C LYS A 78 -11.12 15.28 -4.49
N CYS A 79 -10.70 14.92 -5.71
CA CYS A 79 -10.27 13.56 -6.04
C CYS A 79 -9.00 13.19 -5.26
N LYS A 80 -8.02 14.09 -5.21
CA LYS A 80 -6.80 13.90 -4.41
C LYS A 80 -7.10 13.83 -2.92
N ALA A 81 -8.05 14.62 -2.42
CA ALA A 81 -8.48 14.58 -1.03
C ALA A 81 -9.17 13.25 -0.67
N ALA A 82 -10.08 12.77 -1.52
CA ALA A 82 -10.74 11.48 -1.36
C ALA A 82 -9.74 10.32 -1.37
N TRP A 83 -8.82 10.31 -2.33
CA TRP A 83 -7.73 9.31 -2.38
C TRP A 83 -6.84 9.34 -1.15
N LYS A 84 -6.58 10.53 -0.59
CA LYS A 84 -5.82 10.67 0.65
C LYS A 84 -6.55 10.02 1.83
N ILE A 85 -7.87 10.19 1.93
CA ILE A 85 -8.68 9.54 2.96
C ILE A 85 -8.62 8.02 2.80
N ILE A 86 -8.89 7.51 1.58
CA ILE A 86 -8.83 6.07 1.29
C ILE A 86 -7.47 5.51 1.70
N LYS A 87 -6.38 6.14 1.23
CA LYS A 87 -5.03 5.70 1.53
C LYS A 87 -4.74 5.64 3.04
N ASN A 88 -5.26 6.61 3.81
CA ASN A 88 -5.06 6.64 5.25
C ASN A 88 -5.87 5.55 5.99
N GLU A 89 -7.10 5.27 5.54
CA GLU A 89 -7.99 4.29 6.18
C GLU A 89 -7.71 2.84 5.73
N SER A 90 -7.15 2.63 4.53
CA SER A 90 -6.86 1.30 4.00
C SER A 90 -5.73 0.58 4.73
N GLY A 91 -4.99 1.24 5.63
CA GLY A 91 -3.89 0.62 6.37
C GLY A 91 -2.75 0.11 5.48
N LEU A 92 -2.76 0.47 4.19
CA LEU A 92 -1.70 0.19 3.23
C LEU A 92 -0.51 1.09 3.55
N GLU A 93 0.14 0.83 4.68
CA GLU A 93 1.54 1.19 4.81
C GLU A 93 2.24 0.52 3.63
N LYS A 94 2.88 1.31 2.77
CA LYS A 94 3.73 0.73 1.75
C LYS A 94 4.73 -0.12 2.51
N PRO A 95 4.78 -1.45 2.33
CA PRO A 95 5.90 -2.20 2.86
C PRO A 95 7.13 -1.50 2.31
N LYS A 96 8.00 -1.00 3.19
CA LYS A 96 9.32 -0.55 2.74
C LYS A 96 9.90 -1.80 2.08
N PRO A 97 10.14 -1.81 0.76
CA PRO A 97 10.75 -2.98 0.17
C PRO A 97 12.06 -3.18 0.92
N ILE A 98 12.20 -4.34 1.56
CA ILE A 98 13.49 -4.78 2.06
C ILE A 98 14.26 -5.11 0.79
N ILE A 99 15.00 -4.12 0.27
CA ILE A 99 15.81 -4.31 -0.92
C ILE A 99 17.04 -5.10 -0.45
N PRO A 100 17.22 -6.37 -0.90
CA PRO A 100 18.29 -7.24 -0.40
C PRO A 100 19.68 -6.80 -0.86
N ILE A 101 19.77 -5.87 -1.81
CA ILE A 101 21.01 -5.33 -2.33
C ILE A 101 21.04 -3.81 -2.19
N ALA A 102 22.10 -3.29 -1.58
CA ALA A 102 22.33 -1.86 -1.53
C ALA A 102 22.56 -1.32 -2.96
N PRO A 103 22.02 -0.13 -3.30
CA PRO A 103 22.24 0.49 -4.61
C PRO A 103 23.72 0.57 -4.99
N ASP A 104 24.59 0.91 -4.02
CA ASP A 104 26.03 0.99 -4.25
C ASP A 104 26.64 -0.36 -4.60
N LYS A 105 26.18 -1.45 -3.96
CA LYS A 105 26.65 -2.81 -4.26
C LYS A 105 26.21 -3.25 -5.66
N LEU A 106 24.97 -2.95 -6.04
CA LEU A 106 24.44 -3.24 -7.38
C LEU A 106 25.18 -2.43 -8.45
N ASN A 107 25.35 -1.12 -8.24
CA ASN A 107 26.04 -0.23 -9.17
C ASN A 107 27.51 -0.62 -9.32
N ASN A 108 28.21 -0.88 -8.21
CA ASN A 108 29.62 -1.28 -8.24
C ASN A 108 29.81 -2.64 -8.90
N TYR A 109 28.86 -3.57 -8.79
CA TYR A 109 28.90 -4.82 -9.52
C TYR A 109 28.88 -4.55 -11.03
N PHE A 110 27.81 -3.95 -11.57
CA PHE A 110 27.68 -3.77 -13.02
C PHE A 110 28.76 -2.88 -13.66
N VAL A 111 29.27 -1.89 -12.93
CA VAL A 111 30.37 -1.04 -13.42
C VAL A 111 31.70 -1.79 -13.47
N ASN A 112 31.93 -2.73 -12.56
CA ASN A 112 33.22 -3.43 -12.45
C ASN A 112 33.21 -4.86 -12.98
N VAL A 113 32.06 -5.39 -13.45
CA VAL A 113 31.92 -6.74 -14.01
C VAL A 113 32.95 -6.99 -15.12
N SER A 114 33.18 -6.02 -16.01
CA SER A 114 34.19 -6.14 -17.08
C SER A 114 35.62 -6.24 -16.53
N ASN A 115 35.90 -5.54 -15.43
CA ASN A 115 37.21 -5.54 -14.80
C ASN A 115 37.47 -6.85 -14.04
N THR A 116 36.44 -7.39 -13.38
CA THR A 116 36.52 -8.68 -12.67
C THR A 116 36.68 -9.87 -13.63
N ILE A 117 35.99 -9.85 -14.77
CA ILE A 117 36.14 -10.89 -15.81
C ILE A 117 37.57 -10.86 -16.39
N GLN A 118 38.14 -9.66 -16.60
CA GLN A 118 39.53 -9.55 -17.08
C GLN A 118 40.58 -9.95 -16.02
N SER A 119 40.28 -9.80 -14.73
CA SER A 119 41.22 -10.13 -13.65
C SER A 119 41.18 -11.59 -13.21
N GLU A 120 40.03 -12.27 -13.32
CA GLU A 120 39.88 -13.67 -12.93
C GLU A 120 40.20 -14.65 -14.08
N ASP A 121 40.41 -14.14 -15.30
CA ASP A 121 40.82 -14.95 -16.46
C ASP A 121 42.24 -14.70 -16.92
N SER A 122 43.14 -15.50 -16.33
CA SER A 122 44.21 -16.11 -17.11
C SER A 122 43.76 -17.44 -17.76
N SER A 123 42.45 -17.74 -17.88
CA SER A 123 41.98 -19.05 -18.37
C SER A 123 40.82 -19.10 -19.37
N LEU A 124 39.96 -18.09 -19.53
CA LEU A 124 38.93 -18.11 -20.59
C LEU A 124 39.39 -17.33 -21.82
N ASP A 125 40.18 -18.03 -22.66
CA ASP A 125 40.40 -17.65 -24.06
C ASP A 125 39.09 -17.80 -24.85
N LEU A 126 38.18 -16.82 -24.66
CA LEU A 126 36.89 -16.72 -25.35
C LEU A 126 37.02 -16.20 -26.80
N SER A 127 38.26 -16.03 -27.31
CA SER A 127 38.48 -15.49 -28.65
C SER A 127 38.04 -16.42 -29.79
N ASN A 128 37.82 -17.72 -29.49
CA ASN A 128 37.47 -18.74 -30.47
C ASN A 128 36.16 -19.49 -30.21
N ILE A 129 35.36 -19.10 -29.20
CA ILE A 129 34.13 -19.83 -28.89
C ILE A 129 32.99 -19.28 -29.75
N SER A 130 32.53 -20.08 -30.71
CA SER A 130 31.35 -19.77 -31.51
C SER A 130 30.11 -19.80 -30.61
N TYR A 131 29.16 -18.89 -30.82
CA TYR A 131 27.91 -18.84 -30.06
C TYR A 131 27.13 -20.18 -30.11
N SER A 132 27.32 -20.97 -31.18
CA SER A 132 26.78 -22.32 -31.33
C SER A 132 27.24 -23.25 -30.22
N ASP A 133 28.49 -23.15 -29.78
CA ASP A 133 29.11 -24.06 -28.83
C ASP A 133 28.61 -23.79 -27.40
N LEU A 134 28.30 -22.52 -27.12
CA LEU A 134 27.65 -22.10 -25.87
C LEU A 134 26.20 -22.58 -25.78
N LEU A 135 25.49 -22.61 -26.92
CA LEU A 135 24.08 -23.00 -26.99
C LEU A 135 23.88 -24.53 -27.06
N HIS A 136 24.93 -25.30 -27.38
CA HIS A 136 24.87 -26.76 -27.43
C HIS A 136 24.91 -27.43 -26.06
N ASN A 137 25.45 -26.77 -25.04
CA ASN A 137 25.56 -27.31 -23.68
C ASN A 137 24.28 -27.18 -22.85
N PHE A 138 23.24 -26.57 -23.41
CA PHE A 138 21.94 -26.47 -22.77
C PHE A 138 20.95 -27.33 -23.55
N ASP A 139 20.35 -28.31 -22.86
CA ASP A 139 19.16 -28.97 -23.38
C ASP A 139 18.09 -27.91 -23.58
N LYS A 140 17.86 -27.55 -24.85
CA LYS A 140 16.77 -26.64 -25.20
C LYS A 140 15.49 -27.37 -24.78
N PRO A 141 14.69 -26.83 -23.85
CA PRO A 141 13.40 -27.41 -23.57
C PRO A 141 12.63 -27.41 -24.89
N ILE A 142 12.33 -28.60 -25.41
CA ILE A 142 11.48 -28.75 -26.58
C ILE A 142 10.14 -28.15 -26.15
N PRO A 143 9.71 -27.01 -26.70
CA PRO A 143 8.44 -26.44 -26.32
C PRO A 143 7.36 -27.47 -26.68
N GLU A 144 6.48 -27.84 -25.74
CA GLU A 144 5.33 -28.70 -26.04
C GLU A 144 4.37 -28.05 -27.06
N SER A 145 4.54 -26.75 -27.31
CA SER A 145 3.84 -26.02 -28.35
C SER A 145 4.76 -24.97 -28.97
N ASP A 146 4.86 -24.99 -30.31
CA ASP A 146 5.48 -23.91 -31.05
C ASP A 146 4.65 -22.63 -30.85
N PHE A 147 5.36 -21.51 -30.64
CA PHE A 147 4.72 -20.20 -30.62
C PHE A 147 4.34 -19.83 -32.05
N ILE A 148 3.14 -20.21 -32.46
CA ILE A 148 2.61 -19.89 -33.79
C ILE A 148 1.67 -18.70 -33.66
N TRP A 149 1.95 -17.65 -34.42
CA TRP A 149 1.03 -16.52 -34.59
C TRP A 149 -0.29 -17.04 -35.17
N LYS A 150 -1.37 -16.93 -34.41
CA LYS A 150 -2.72 -17.23 -34.90
C LYS A 150 -3.38 -15.95 -35.44
N PRO A 151 -4.08 -16.02 -36.58
CA PRO A 151 -4.87 -14.89 -37.05
C PRO A 151 -5.96 -14.57 -36.00
N VAL A 152 -6.14 -13.28 -35.73
CA VAL A 152 -7.09 -12.79 -34.74
C VAL A 152 -8.52 -12.95 -35.26
N ASP A 153 -9.36 -13.65 -34.50
CA ASP A 153 -10.78 -13.78 -34.78
C ASP A 153 -11.54 -12.53 -34.30
N ILE A 154 -12.25 -11.89 -35.23
CA ILE A 154 -13.01 -10.65 -35.00
C ILE A 154 -14.17 -10.89 -34.02
N GLU A 155 -14.77 -12.10 -34.00
CA GLU A 155 -15.87 -12.42 -33.08
C GLU A 155 -15.38 -12.53 -31.63
N LEU A 156 -14.19 -13.11 -31.42
CA LEU A 156 -13.56 -13.20 -30.11
C LEU A 156 -13.18 -11.82 -29.56
N VAL A 157 -12.71 -10.92 -30.40
CA VAL A 157 -12.39 -9.54 -29.99
C VAL A 157 -13.65 -8.79 -29.59
N ARG A 158 -14.77 -8.99 -30.31
CA ARG A 158 -16.04 -8.32 -29.99
C ARG A 158 -16.63 -8.77 -28.65
N SER A 159 -16.52 -10.05 -28.29
CA SER A 159 -17.08 -10.57 -27.04
C SER A 159 -16.36 -10.11 -25.77
N VAL A 160 -15.09 -9.70 -25.89
CA VAL A 160 -14.28 -9.19 -24.75
C VAL A 160 -14.45 -7.68 -24.56
N VAL A 161 -14.82 -6.95 -25.62
CA VAL A 161 -14.89 -5.48 -25.62
C VAL A 161 -16.29 -4.94 -25.29
N SER A 162 -17.34 -5.78 -25.33
CA SER A 162 -18.71 -5.45 -24.93
C SER A 162 -19.00 -5.76 -23.48
#